data_AF-A0A0M3JEP2-F1
#
_entry.id   AF-A0A0M3JEP2-F1
#
_cell.length_a   1.000
_cell.length_b   1.000
_cell.length_c   1.000
_cell.angle_alpha   90.00
_cell.angle_beta   90.00
_cell.angle_gamma   90.00
#
_symmetry.space_group_name_H-M   'P 1'
#
loop_
_entity.id
_entity.type
_entity.pdbx_description
1 polymer ?
#
loop_
_entity_poly.entity_id
_entity_poly.type
_entity_poly.pdbx_seq_one_letter_code
_entity_poly.pdbx_strand_id
1 'polypeptide(L)'
;MGCNKVHSETSRVSEYLQNLILEGNLNQFEASVVRIPIDRQDIHYVMTTCRANRLHDGIIYVYNKALSDYLSPLEEMFENLSGFVDGEVLSDCEIAQGNKLLLYLQCCLAGRAYPFGSLPDDLVDKIPLQTYRCLI
;
A
#
# COMPACT_ATOMS: atom_id res chain seq x y z
N MET A 1 13.18 19.81 -25.51
CA MET A 1 14.42 19.67 -24.71
C MET A 1 14.09 19.17 -23.29
N GLY A 2 13.33 18.07 -23.15
CA GLY A 2 12.77 17.62 -21.85
C GLY A 2 12.80 16.11 -21.60
N CYS A 3 13.43 15.30 -22.46
CA CYS A 3 13.38 13.84 -22.36
C CYS A 3 14.48 13.25 -21.44
N ASN A 4 15.58 13.97 -21.19
CA ASN A 4 16.72 13.45 -20.42
C ASN A 4 16.59 13.58 -18.89
N LYS A 5 15.58 14.28 -18.38
CA LYS A 5 15.43 14.52 -16.93
C LYS A 5 14.73 13.36 -16.21
N VAL A 6 13.73 12.76 -16.86
CA VAL A 6 12.88 11.72 -16.25
C VAL A 6 13.67 10.44 -15.99
N HIS A 7 14.48 9.97 -16.96
CA HIS A 7 15.30 8.77 -16.76
C HIS A 7 16.36 8.92 -15.66
N SER A 8 16.89 10.13 -15.47
CA SER A 8 17.84 10.43 -14.40
C SER A 8 17.17 10.41 -13.02
N GLU A 9 15.95 10.91 -12.89
CA GLU A 9 15.24 10.98 -11.61
C GLU A 9 14.71 9.60 -11.16
N THR A 10 14.15 8.80 -12.07
CA THR A 10 13.74 7.42 -11.76
C THR A 10 14.93 6.58 -11.29
N SER A 11 16.10 6.76 -11.92
CA SER A 11 17.33 6.06 -11.51
C SER A 11 17.75 6.39 -10.07
N ARG A 12 17.60 7.64 -9.64
CA ARG A 12 17.97 8.07 -8.27
C ARG A 12 16.98 7.60 -7.22
N VAL A 13 15.69 7.58 -7.55
CA VAL A 13 14.63 7.05 -6.67
C VAL A 13 14.88 5.56 -6.42
N SER A 14 15.11 4.78 -7.47
CA SER A 14 15.38 3.35 -7.34
C SER A 14 16.62 3.06 -6.50
N GLU A 15 17.71 3.81 -6.71
CA GLU A 15 18.94 3.67 -5.91
C GLU A 15 18.70 4.00 -4.43
N TYR A 16 17.97 5.09 -4.13
CA TYR A 16 17.63 5.45 -2.76
C TYR A 16 16.79 4.37 -2.06
N LEU A 17 15.75 3.87 -2.73
CA LEU A 17 14.89 2.82 -2.19
C LEU A 17 15.67 1.51 -1.97
N GLN A 18 16.56 1.14 -2.89
CA GLN A 18 17.43 -0.03 -2.73
C GLN A 18 18.39 0.12 -1.54
N ASN A 19 19.01 1.29 -1.36
CA ASN A 19 19.90 1.55 -0.23
C ASN A 19 19.19 1.40 1.11
N LEU A 20 17.94 1.87 1.23
CA LEU A 20 17.15 1.67 2.47
C LEU A 20 16.94 0.20 2.80
N ILE A 21 16.71 -0.66 1.79
CA ILE A 21 16.57 -2.10 1.99
C ILE A 21 17.91 -2.73 2.38
N LEU A 22 19.00 -2.34 1.73
CA LEU A 22 20.34 -2.81 2.06
C LEU A 22 20.75 -2.47 3.50
N GLU A 23 20.32 -1.31 4.00
CA GLU A 23 20.53 -0.87 5.38
C GLU A 23 19.54 -1.47 6.38
N GLY A 24 18.52 -2.23 5.93
CA GLY A 24 17.47 -2.78 6.78
C GLY A 24 16.44 -1.76 7.27
N ASN A 25 16.41 -0.57 6.69
CA ASN A 25 15.55 0.55 7.07
C ASN A 25 14.12 0.43 6.48
N LEU A 26 13.41 -0.65 6.81
CA LEU A 26 12.11 -1.00 6.23
C LEU A 26 11.02 0.06 6.48
N ASN A 27 10.96 0.64 7.68
CA ASN A 27 9.99 1.68 8.02
C ASN A 27 10.19 2.93 7.16
N GLN A 28 11.44 3.33 6.94
CA GLN A 28 11.76 4.49 6.09
C GLN A 28 11.50 4.16 4.62
N PHE A 29 11.77 2.93 4.19
CA PHE A 29 11.46 2.47 2.84
C PHE A 29 9.96 2.62 2.55
N GLU A 30 9.10 2.06 3.41
CA GLU A 30 7.66 2.13 3.25
C GLU A 30 7.15 3.58 3.31
N ALA A 31 7.66 4.37 4.26
CA ALA A 31 7.33 5.79 4.39
C ALA A 31 7.70 6.59 3.13
N SER A 32 8.80 6.24 2.47
CA SER A 32 9.25 6.84 1.22
C SER A 32 8.38 6.41 0.05
N VAL A 33 8.08 5.11 -0.08
CA VAL A 33 7.23 4.54 -1.13
C VAL A 33 5.88 5.26 -1.22
N VAL A 34 5.19 5.48 -0.08
CA VAL A 34 3.86 6.10 -0.10
C VAL A 34 3.88 7.61 -0.41
N ARG A 35 5.05 8.27 -0.31
CA ARG A 35 5.21 9.72 -0.53
C ARG A 35 5.80 10.07 -1.89
N ILE A 36 6.52 9.15 -2.51
CA ILE A 36 7.10 9.35 -3.84
C ILE A 36 6.00 9.10 -4.87
N PRO A 37 5.83 9.96 -5.89
CA PRO A 37 4.85 9.74 -6.96
C PRO A 37 5.00 8.37 -7.63
N ILE A 38 3.87 7.68 -7.85
CA ILE A 38 3.85 6.30 -8.36
C ILE A 38 4.54 6.15 -9.73
N ASP A 39 4.48 7.18 -10.58
CA ASP A 39 5.10 7.24 -11.92
C ASP A 39 6.62 7.35 -11.89
N ARG A 40 7.22 7.60 -10.72
CA ARG A 40 8.66 7.71 -10.51
C ARG A 40 9.29 6.47 -9.87
N GLN A 41 8.48 5.44 -9.58
CA GLN A 41 8.91 4.24 -8.89
C GLN A 41 8.98 3.04 -9.84
N ASP A 42 9.91 2.13 -9.59
CA ASP A 42 9.84 0.78 -10.15
C ASP A 42 8.78 -0.02 -9.38
N ILE A 43 7.58 -0.08 -9.94
CA ILE A 43 6.42 -0.74 -9.32
C ILE A 43 6.71 -2.22 -9.05
N HIS A 44 7.42 -2.90 -9.94
CA HIS A 44 7.70 -4.33 -9.76
C HIS A 44 8.63 -4.55 -8.58
N TYR A 45 9.72 -3.78 -8.50
CA TYR A 45 10.66 -3.84 -7.39
C TYR A 45 9.98 -3.48 -6.05
N VAL A 46 9.23 -2.37 -6.02
CA VAL A 46 8.54 -1.91 -4.81
C VAL A 46 7.54 -2.94 -4.33
N MET A 47 6.67 -3.45 -5.21
CA MET A 47 5.65 -4.43 -4.85
C MET A 47 6.26 -5.72 -4.32
N THR A 48 7.30 -6.22 -4.98
CA THR A 48 8.02 -7.44 -4.58
C THR A 48 8.65 -7.26 -3.20
N THR A 49 9.31 -6.13 -2.99
CA THR A 49 9.97 -5.80 -1.72
C THR A 49 8.96 -5.65 -0.58
N CYS A 50 7.86 -4.93 -0.82
CA CYS A 50 6.84 -4.73 0.19
C CYS A 50 6.17 -6.05 0.60
N ARG A 51 5.85 -6.94 -0.35
CA ARG A 51 5.30 -8.27 -0.04
C ARG A 51 6.27 -9.14 0.74
N ALA A 52 7.53 -9.20 0.32
CA ALA A 52 8.55 -9.99 1.00
C ALA A 52 8.75 -9.57 2.47
N ASN A 53 8.49 -8.30 2.79
CA ASN A 53 8.68 -7.72 4.13
C ASN A 53 7.36 -7.37 4.86
N ARG A 54 6.20 -7.77 4.32
CA ARG A 54 4.85 -7.45 4.86
C ARG A 54 4.61 -5.95 5.11
N LEU A 55 5.10 -5.11 4.19
CA LEU A 55 4.94 -3.65 4.22
C LEU A 55 3.60 -3.27 3.55
N HIS A 56 2.53 -3.38 4.33
CA HIS A 56 1.16 -3.22 3.86
C HIS A 56 0.81 -1.82 3.33
N ASP A 57 1.37 -0.73 3.88
CA ASP A 57 1.10 0.62 3.35
C ASP A 57 1.67 0.77 1.93
N GLY A 58 2.84 0.19 1.68
CA GLY A 58 3.43 0.14 0.35
C GLY A 58 2.61 -0.69 -0.63
N ILE A 59 2.15 -1.88 -0.22
CA ILE A 59 1.27 -2.74 -1.02
C ILE A 59 -0.03 -2.00 -1.39
N ILE A 60 -0.73 -1.44 -0.40
CA ILE A 60 -1.97 -0.69 -0.59
C ILE A 60 -1.73 0.50 -1.52
N TYR A 61 -0.64 1.25 -1.32
CA TYR A 61 -0.32 2.40 -2.16
C TYR A 61 -0.14 2.01 -3.63
N VAL A 62 0.59 0.93 -3.92
CA VAL A 62 0.81 0.44 -5.28
C VAL A 62 -0.52 0.05 -5.94
N TYR A 63 -1.34 -0.77 -5.28
CA TYR A 63 -2.65 -1.14 -5.81
C TYR A 63 -3.53 0.08 -6.08
N ASN A 64 -3.68 0.97 -5.10
CA ASN A 64 -4.54 2.15 -5.25
C ASN A 64 -4.05 3.10 -6.36
N LYS A 65 -2.74 3.37 -6.43
CA LYS A 65 -2.19 4.43 -7.29
C LYS A 65 -1.74 3.95 -8.67
N ALA A 66 -1.24 2.72 -8.78
CA ALA A 66 -0.83 2.17 -10.08
C ALA A 66 -1.97 1.41 -10.76
N LEU A 67 -2.76 0.67 -9.99
CA LEU A 67 -3.77 -0.26 -10.52
C LEU A 67 -5.19 0.28 -10.40
N SER A 68 -5.41 1.33 -9.61
CA SER A 68 -6.76 1.83 -9.26
C SER A 68 -7.65 0.73 -8.69
N ASP A 69 -7.02 -0.22 -8.00
CA ASP A 69 -7.68 -1.34 -7.34
C ASP A 69 -7.61 -1.14 -5.83
N TYR A 70 -8.77 -1.13 -5.19
CA TYR A 70 -8.92 -0.87 -3.76
C TYR A 70 -9.44 -2.09 -3.00
N LEU A 71 -9.80 -3.17 -3.71
CA LEU A 71 -10.36 -4.38 -3.11
C LEU A 71 -9.30 -5.47 -2.99
N SER A 72 -8.44 -5.67 -3.99
CA SER A 72 -7.37 -6.66 -3.89
C SER A 72 -6.43 -6.50 -2.69
N PRO A 73 -6.07 -5.28 -2.21
CA PRO A 73 -5.34 -5.16 -0.95
C PRO A 73 -6.15 -5.63 0.26
N LEU A 74 -7.48 -5.43 0.28
CA LEU A 74 -8.34 -5.93 1.35
C LEU A 74 -8.35 -7.46 1.34
N GLU A 75 -8.55 -8.07 0.18
CA GLU A 75 -8.52 -9.53 -0.02
C GLU A 75 -7.19 -10.12 0.47
N GLU A 76 -6.06 -9.55 0.02
CA GLU A 76 -4.71 -9.98 0.43
C GLU A 76 -4.52 -9.84 1.95
N MET A 77 -5.08 -8.81 2.59
CA MET A 77 -5.02 -8.65 4.05
C MET A 77 -5.94 -9.62 4.79
N PHE A 78 -7.15 -9.90 4.30
CA PHE A 78 -8.05 -10.90 4.89
C PHE A 78 -7.43 -12.30 4.86
N GLU A 79 -6.81 -12.69 3.75
CA GLU A 79 -6.08 -13.96 3.65
C GLU A 79 -4.96 -14.05 4.69
N ASN A 80 -4.20 -12.97 4.90
CA ASN A 80 -3.16 -12.92 5.92
C ASN A 80 -3.74 -13.04 7.35
N LEU A 81 -4.87 -12.40 7.64
CA LEU A 81 -5.53 -12.48 8.96
C LEU A 81 -6.05 -13.88 9.28
N SER A 82 -6.50 -14.64 8.27
CA SER A 82 -7.03 -15.99 8.47
C SER A 82 -6.02 -16.92 9.16
N GLY A 83 -4.72 -16.62 9.08
CA GLY A 83 -3.67 -17.37 9.76
C GLY A 83 -3.63 -17.20 11.29
N PHE A 84 -4.27 -16.18 11.85
CA PHE A 84 -4.19 -15.88 13.29
C PHE A 84 -5.48 -15.37 13.94
N VAL A 85 -6.60 -15.31 13.19
CA VAL A 85 -7.89 -14.80 13.69
C VAL A 85 -8.45 -15.57 14.89
N ASP A 86 -8.19 -16.88 14.96
CA ASP A 86 -8.62 -17.75 16.07
C ASP A 86 -7.62 -17.82 17.22
N GLY A 87 -6.55 -17.01 17.17
CA GLY A 87 -5.53 -16.97 18.22
C GLY A 87 -6.08 -16.37 19.51
N GLU A 88 -5.98 -17.12 20.63
CA GLU A 88 -6.38 -16.62 21.96
C GLU A 88 -5.53 -15.44 22.43
N VAL A 89 -4.26 -15.38 21.98
CA VAL A 89 -3.32 -14.30 22.27
C VAL A 89 -2.66 -13.88 20.96
N LEU A 90 -2.88 -12.62 20.59
CA LEU A 90 -2.26 -12.00 19.43
C LEU A 90 -0.95 -11.32 19.83
N SER A 91 0.07 -11.46 19.00
CA SER A 91 1.32 -10.69 19.09
C SER A 91 1.09 -9.23 18.69
N ASP A 92 2.00 -8.35 19.09
CA ASP A 92 1.98 -6.93 18.69
C ASP A 92 1.97 -6.76 17.16
N CYS A 93 2.62 -7.68 16.43
CA CYS A 93 2.65 -7.66 14.97
C CYS A 93 1.27 -7.99 14.37
N GLU A 94 0.59 -9.01 14.88
CA GLU A 94 -0.76 -9.42 14.45
C GLU A 94 -1.78 -8.33 14.78
N ILE A 95 -1.68 -7.72 15.97
CA ILE A 95 -2.52 -6.57 16.37
C ILE A 95 -2.29 -5.40 15.42
N ALA A 96 -1.04 -5.08 15.08
CA ALA A 96 -0.72 -4.00 14.15
C ALA A 96 -1.27 -4.26 12.74
N GLN A 97 -1.22 -5.51 12.26
CA GLN A 97 -1.80 -5.92 10.98
C GLN A 97 -3.33 -5.77 10.97
N GLY A 98 -4.00 -6.25 12.02
CA GLY A 98 -5.46 -6.11 12.18
C GLY A 98 -5.89 -4.64 12.24
N ASN A 99 -5.20 -3.82 13.02
CA ASN A 99 -5.47 -2.38 13.11
C ASN A 99 -5.30 -1.67 11.76
N LYS A 100 -4.30 -2.07 10.97
CA LYS A 100 -4.06 -1.51 9.65
C LYS A 100 -5.16 -1.90 8.66
N LEU A 101 -5.65 -3.15 8.71
CA LEU A 101 -6.81 -3.57 7.93
C LEU A 101 -8.04 -2.72 8.28
N LEU A 102 -8.34 -2.56 9.57
CA LEU A 102 -9.49 -1.78 10.02
C LEU A 102 -9.41 -0.33 9.56
N LEU A 103 -8.22 0.28 9.62
CA LEU A 103 -8.00 1.64 9.16
C LEU A 103 -8.19 1.77 7.64
N TYR A 104 -7.65 0.83 6.86
CA TYR A 104 -7.82 0.84 5.41
C TYR A 104 -9.29 0.61 5.00
N LEU A 105 -9.97 -0.34 5.66
CA LEU A 105 -11.39 -0.59 5.47
C LEU A 105 -12.25 0.64 5.77
N GLN A 106 -11.95 1.34 6.86
CA GLN A 106 -12.61 2.60 7.21
C GLN A 106 -12.40 3.65 6.11
N CYS A 107 -11.19 3.79 5.58
CA CYS A 107 -10.91 4.71 4.47
C CYS A 107 -11.76 4.38 3.23
N CYS A 108 -11.79 3.11 2.82
CA CYS A 108 -12.57 2.68 1.66
C CYS A 108 -14.08 2.91 1.85
N LEU A 109 -14.64 2.55 2.99
CA LEU A 109 -16.06 2.77 3.32
C LEU A 109 -16.42 4.26 3.46
N ALA A 110 -15.46 5.10 3.86
CA ALA A 110 -15.66 6.54 3.98
C ALA A 110 -15.40 7.32 2.68
N GLY A 111 -15.04 6.65 1.59
CA GLY A 111 -14.70 7.29 0.32
C GLY A 111 -13.42 8.13 0.41
N ARG A 112 -12.45 7.73 1.23
CA ARG A 112 -11.18 8.43 1.46
C ARG A 112 -10.00 7.65 0.91
N ALA A 113 -8.97 8.36 0.45
CA ALA A 113 -7.72 7.70 0.08
C ALA A 113 -6.95 7.26 1.32
N TYR A 114 -6.15 6.22 1.13
CA TYR A 114 -5.18 5.71 2.09
C TYR A 114 -3.76 5.81 1.49
N PRO A 115 -2.72 6.07 2.30
CA PRO A 115 -2.79 6.50 3.70
C PRO A 115 -3.15 7.99 3.85
N PHE A 116 -3.06 8.77 2.78
CA PHE A 116 -3.40 10.20 2.75
C PHE A 116 -3.86 10.65 1.36
N GLY A 117 -4.47 11.83 1.30
CA GLY A 117 -5.00 12.43 0.08
C GLY A 117 -6.50 12.17 -0.12
N SER A 118 -6.95 12.29 -1.36
CA SER A 118 -8.34 12.10 -1.77
C SER A 118 -8.46 11.04 -2.85
N LEU A 119 -9.63 10.39 -2.93
CA LEU A 119 -9.98 9.55 -4.06
C LEU A 119 -10.26 10.43 -5.30
N PRO A 120 -10.06 9.91 -6.52
CA PRO A 120 -10.62 10.50 -7.73
C PRO A 120 -12.15 10.65 -7.64
N ASP A 121 -12.69 11.74 -8.19
CA ASP A 121 -14.12 12.08 -8.09
C ASP A 121 -15.03 10.95 -8.59
N ASP A 122 -14.62 10.22 -9.62
CA ASP A 122 -15.38 9.12 -10.20
C ASP A 122 -15.39 7.84 -9.34
N LEU A 123 -14.56 7.79 -8.29
CA LEU A 123 -14.41 6.67 -7.37
C LEU A 123 -14.99 6.92 -5.98
N VAL A 124 -15.20 8.19 -5.58
CA VAL A 124 -15.66 8.57 -4.22
C VAL A 124 -16.93 7.81 -3.79
N ASP A 125 -17.90 7.65 -4.70
CA ASP A 125 -19.15 6.95 -4.39
C ASP A 125 -19.10 5.44 -4.70
N LYS A 126 -18.19 5.02 -5.60
CA LYS A 126 -18.11 3.62 -6.04
C LYS A 126 -17.37 2.74 -5.03
N ILE A 127 -16.24 3.21 -4.52
CA ILE A 127 -15.39 2.43 -3.62
C ILE A 127 -16.15 2.05 -2.34
N PRO A 128 -16.87 2.96 -1.63
CA PRO A 128 -17.67 2.58 -0.47
C PRO A 128 -18.67 1.45 -0.75
N LEU A 129 -19.41 1.55 -1.87
CA LEU A 129 -20.42 0.58 -2.23
C LEU A 129 -19.80 -0.77 -2.62
N GLN A 130 -18.69 -0.75 -3.36
CA GLN A 130 -17.95 -1.95 -3.73
C GLN A 130 -17.34 -2.64 -2.51
N THR A 131 -16.72 -1.87 -1.60
CA THR A 131 -16.19 -2.38 -0.35
C THR A 131 -17.30 -2.98 0.51
N TYR A 132 -18.45 -2.31 0.66
CA TYR A 132 -19.58 -2.85 1.39
C TYR A 132 -20.04 -4.20 0.81
N ARG A 133 -20.15 -4.31 -0.51
CA ARG A 133 -20.53 -5.55 -1.21
C ARG A 133 -19.52 -6.67 -1.06
N CYS A 134 -18.24 -6.36 -0.89
CA CYS A 134 -17.19 -7.35 -0.67
C CYS A 134 -17.29 -8.01 0.72
N LEU A 135 -17.95 -7.37 1.68
CA LEU A 135 -18.04 -7.84 3.07
C LEU A 135 -19.31 -8.66 3.37
N ILE A 136 -20.28 -8.68 2.47
CA ILE A 136 -21.60 -9.33 2.65
C ILE A 136 -21.79 -10.47 1.66
#